data_AF-A0A1G0R1K4-F1
#
_entry.id   AF-A0A1G0R1K4-F1
#
_cell.length_a   1.000
_cell.length_b   1.000
_cell.length_c   1.000
_cell.angle_alpha   90.00
_cell.angle_beta   90.00
_cell.angle_gamma   90.00
#
_symmetry.space_group_name_H-M   'P 1'
#
loop_
_entity.id
_entity.type
_entity.pdbx_description
1 polymer ?
#
loop_
_entity_poly.entity_id
_entity_poly.type
_entity_poly.pdbx_seq_one_letter_code
_entity_poly.pdbx_strand_id
1 'polypeptide(L)'
;LHIAIKYRHPEIVELLINKKAEVNIAGELDDTPLHTSIYTNQPEITLLLLSHGAEINILNRYGLNPFEMKELPIIDNYVTNTAKLLNADGVWRNRIKAKEYYDILQSYPTKQVINSLVLQVIKKDAFRLKILLLSIKLGINDSEEKLASLLMVYGDKFMAEDYLNSGSNILKSAAAEWAIEHGYQISTGLGSNRAGWGEF
;
A
#
# COMPACT_ATOMS: atom_id res chain seq x y z
N LEU A 1 -22.94 12.89 2.68
CA LEU A 1 -22.52 13.06 1.27
C LEU A 1 -21.65 11.90 0.80
N HIS A 2 -20.47 11.69 1.41
CA HIS A 2 -19.58 10.54 1.14
C HIS A 2 -20.24 9.17 1.00
N ILE A 3 -21.11 8.80 1.94
CA ILE A 3 -21.79 7.50 1.94
C ILE A 3 -22.69 7.34 0.70
N ALA A 4 -23.46 8.38 0.34
CA ALA A 4 -24.34 8.34 -0.83
C ALA A 4 -23.54 8.19 -2.13
N ILE A 5 -22.37 8.84 -2.20
CA ILE A 5 -21.43 8.69 -3.33
C ILE A 5 -20.88 7.27 -3.36
N LYS A 6 -20.39 6.74 -2.23
CA LYS A 6 -19.84 5.37 -2.14
C LYS A 6 -20.82 4.31 -2.65
N TYR A 7 -22.11 4.49 -2.38
CA TYR A 7 -23.17 3.58 -2.82
C TYR A 7 -23.83 3.95 -4.16
N ARG A 8 -23.31 4.96 -4.88
CA ARG A 8 -23.74 5.35 -6.23
C ARG A 8 -25.19 5.81 -6.33
N HIS A 9 -25.61 6.68 -5.41
CA HIS A 9 -26.96 7.25 -5.38
C HIS A 9 -26.95 8.75 -5.75
N PRO A 10 -26.93 9.12 -7.05
CA PRO A 10 -26.87 10.51 -7.47
C PRO A 10 -28.05 11.36 -6.98
N GLU A 11 -29.25 10.79 -6.89
CA GLU A 11 -30.45 11.49 -6.42
C GLU A 11 -30.35 11.87 -4.94
N ILE A 12 -29.74 10.98 -4.13
CA ILE A 12 -29.49 11.26 -2.71
C ILE A 12 -28.40 12.32 -2.57
N VAL A 13 -27.37 12.28 -3.42
CA VAL A 13 -26.31 13.30 -3.45
C VAL A 13 -26.92 14.67 -3.76
N GLU A 14 -27.73 14.77 -4.82
CA GLU A 14 -28.41 16.01 -5.20
C GLU A 14 -29.33 16.53 -4.08
N LEU A 15 -30.14 15.65 -3.48
CA LEU A 15 -30.99 16.01 -2.35
C LEU A 15 -30.17 16.57 -1.18
N LEU A 16 -29.05 15.94 -0.83
CA LEU A 16 -28.18 16.38 0.26
C LEU A 16 -27.56 17.75 -0.04
N ILE A 17 -27.07 17.97 -1.25
CA ILE A 17 -26.51 19.26 -1.67
C ILE A 17 -27.58 20.36 -1.63
N ASN A 18 -28.79 20.07 -2.14
CA ASN A 18 -29.94 20.98 -2.08
C ASN A 18 -30.38 21.30 -0.64
N LYS A 19 -30.10 20.40 0.32
CA LYS A 19 -30.27 20.64 1.76
C LYS A 19 -29.08 21.33 2.42
N LYS A 20 -28.22 21.98 1.62
CA LYS A 20 -27.03 22.72 2.05
C LYS A 20 -25.95 21.85 2.71
N ALA A 21 -25.83 20.58 2.31
CA ALA A 21 -24.67 19.77 2.69
C ALA A 21 -23.39 20.42 2.16
N GLU A 22 -22.34 20.44 2.97
CA GLU A 22 -21.04 20.98 2.60
C GLU A 22 -20.40 20.11 1.50
N VAL A 23 -20.16 20.72 0.33
CA VAL A 23 -19.69 20.03 -0.90
C VAL A 23 -18.21 19.63 -0.80
N ASN A 24 -17.43 20.32 0.03
CA ASN A 24 -16.00 20.08 0.23
C ASN A 24 -15.68 19.33 1.55
N ILE A 25 -16.70 18.77 2.21
CA ILE A 25 -16.54 18.13 3.53
C ILE A 25 -15.47 17.02 3.50
N ALA A 26 -14.47 17.11 4.38
CA ALA A 26 -13.47 16.05 4.52
C ALA A 26 -14.10 14.76 5.08
N GLY A 27 -13.82 13.64 4.42
CA GLY A 27 -14.28 12.29 4.78
C GLY A 27 -13.21 11.48 5.50
N GLU A 28 -13.27 10.16 5.34
CA GLU A 28 -12.14 9.31 5.73
C GLU A 28 -10.92 9.70 4.89
N LEU A 29 -9.72 9.73 5.48
CA LEU A 29 -8.47 10.06 4.81
C LEU A 29 -8.41 11.49 4.23
N ASP A 30 -9.25 12.39 4.74
CA ASP A 30 -9.42 13.76 4.26
C ASP A 30 -9.83 13.85 2.79
N ASP A 31 -10.42 12.78 2.25
CA ASP A 31 -11.02 12.79 0.92
C ASP A 31 -12.25 13.72 0.92
N THR A 32 -12.35 14.59 -0.07
CA THR A 32 -13.58 15.34 -0.34
C THR A 32 -14.56 14.48 -1.15
N PRO A 33 -15.84 14.85 -1.21
CA PRO A 33 -16.82 14.17 -2.05
C PRO A 33 -16.35 13.99 -3.50
N LEU A 34 -15.62 14.97 -4.03
CA LEU A 34 -15.05 14.95 -5.37
C LEU A 34 -13.92 13.91 -5.52
N HIS A 35 -13.07 13.72 -4.51
CA HIS A 35 -12.09 12.62 -4.50
C HIS A 35 -12.80 11.27 -4.64
N THR A 36 -13.86 11.07 -3.85
CA THR A 36 -14.60 9.80 -3.81
C THR A 36 -15.31 9.52 -5.14
N SER A 37 -15.94 10.52 -5.75
CA SER A 37 -16.67 10.34 -7.02
C SER A 37 -15.74 10.02 -8.19
N ILE A 38 -14.54 10.63 -8.22
CA ILE A 38 -13.52 10.34 -9.24
C ILE A 38 -12.94 8.94 -9.03
N TYR A 39 -12.52 8.61 -7.81
CA TYR A 39 -11.94 7.30 -7.48
C TYR A 39 -12.89 6.14 -7.83
N THR A 40 -14.19 6.32 -7.59
CA THR A 40 -15.23 5.31 -7.86
C THR A 40 -15.78 5.33 -9.29
N ASN A 41 -15.22 6.20 -10.16
CA ASN A 41 -15.59 6.39 -11.56
C ASN A 41 -17.09 6.72 -11.76
N GLN A 42 -17.56 7.80 -11.13
CA GLN A 42 -18.95 8.25 -11.17
C GLN A 42 -19.07 9.63 -11.84
N PRO A 43 -19.11 9.69 -13.18
CA PRO A 43 -19.06 10.96 -13.91
C PRO A 43 -20.28 11.85 -13.63
N GLU A 44 -21.47 11.28 -13.48
CA GLU A 44 -22.69 12.02 -13.16
C GLU A 44 -22.58 12.77 -11.82
N ILE A 45 -22.21 12.05 -10.76
CA ILE A 45 -21.98 12.63 -9.43
C ILE A 45 -20.83 13.64 -9.45
N THR A 46 -19.77 13.36 -10.21
CA THR A 46 -18.63 14.28 -10.37
C THR A 46 -19.07 15.61 -10.98
N LEU A 47 -19.86 15.57 -12.06
CA LEU A 47 -20.40 16.78 -12.68
C LEU A 47 -21.35 17.53 -11.74
N LEU A 48 -22.17 16.81 -10.98
CA LEU A 48 -23.07 17.39 -9.98
C LEU A 48 -22.30 18.12 -8.86
N LEU A 49 -21.22 17.52 -8.35
CA LEU A 49 -20.39 18.15 -7.32
C LEU A 49 -19.69 19.40 -7.87
N LEU A 50 -19.15 19.33 -9.09
CA LEU A 50 -18.49 20.46 -9.75
C LEU A 50 -19.47 21.62 -10.02
N SER A 51 -20.70 21.34 -10.44
CA SER A 51 -21.71 22.38 -10.67
C SER A 51 -22.13 23.10 -9.38
N HIS A 52 -21.90 22.47 -8.23
CA HIS A 52 -22.18 23.03 -6.90
C HIS A 52 -20.92 23.54 -6.17
N GLY A 53 -19.83 23.81 -6.91
CA GLY A 53 -18.66 24.49 -6.37
C GLY A 53 -17.66 23.59 -5.64
N ALA A 54 -17.63 22.29 -5.94
CA ALA A 54 -16.59 21.41 -5.43
C ALA A 54 -15.19 21.90 -5.83
N GLU A 55 -14.30 22.01 -4.84
CA GLU A 55 -12.93 22.44 -5.06
C GLU A 55 -12.06 21.31 -5.63
N ILE A 56 -11.33 21.64 -6.69
CA ILE A 56 -10.52 20.67 -7.45
C ILE A 56 -9.07 20.53 -6.97
N ASN A 57 -8.65 21.37 -6.03
CA ASN A 57 -7.25 21.46 -5.58
C ASN A 57 -7.05 21.07 -4.11
N ILE A 58 -8.12 20.64 -3.41
CA ILE A 58 -7.99 20.18 -2.02
C ILE A 58 -7.15 18.91 -2.00
N LEU A 59 -6.13 18.88 -1.15
CA LEU A 59 -5.30 17.71 -0.97
C LEU A 59 -5.85 16.84 0.16
N ASN A 60 -6.02 15.55 -0.10
CA ASN A 60 -6.33 14.56 0.92
C ASN A 60 -5.06 14.15 1.71
N ARG A 61 -5.17 13.17 2.61
CA ARG A 61 -4.01 12.65 3.39
C ARG A 61 -2.92 12.01 2.54
N TYR A 62 -3.21 11.66 1.30
CA TYR A 62 -2.24 11.14 0.33
C TYR A 62 -1.43 12.26 -0.33
N GLY A 63 -1.80 13.53 -0.09
CA GLY A 63 -1.27 14.67 -0.82
C GLY A 63 -1.79 14.75 -2.25
N LEU A 64 -2.90 14.05 -2.55
CA LEU A 64 -3.52 14.01 -3.87
C LEU A 64 -4.68 14.98 -3.92
N ASN A 65 -4.81 15.68 -5.05
CA ASN A 65 -6.04 16.36 -5.38
C ASN A 65 -7.06 15.38 -6.00
N PRO A 66 -8.36 15.74 -6.12
CA PRO A 66 -9.38 14.88 -6.69
C PRO A 66 -9.04 14.35 -8.08
N PHE A 67 -8.42 15.15 -8.95
CA PHE A 67 -8.09 14.72 -10.31
C PHE A 67 -6.97 13.69 -10.36
N GLU A 68 -6.03 13.76 -9.42
CA GLU A 68 -4.93 12.80 -9.33
C GLU A 68 -5.40 11.43 -8.79
N MET A 69 -6.56 11.36 -8.12
CA MET A 69 -7.16 10.09 -7.68
C MET A 69 -7.46 9.12 -8.82
N LYS A 70 -7.59 9.60 -10.07
CA LYS A 70 -7.81 8.74 -11.24
C LYS A 70 -6.63 7.80 -11.53
N GLU A 71 -5.42 8.18 -11.10
CA GLU A 71 -4.20 7.40 -11.30
C GLU A 71 -4.07 6.31 -10.22
N LEU A 72 -4.77 6.45 -9.08
CA LEU A 72 -4.64 5.55 -7.94
C LEU A 72 -4.92 4.07 -8.27
N PRO A 73 -5.96 3.71 -9.05
CA PRO A 73 -6.18 2.32 -9.47
C PRO A 73 -5.06 1.77 -10.37
N ILE A 74 -4.48 2.63 -11.22
CA ILE A 74 -3.37 2.24 -12.11
C ILE A 74 -2.13 1.95 -11.25
N ILE A 75 -1.81 2.85 -10.32
CA ILE A 75 -0.68 2.70 -9.40
C ILE A 75 -0.90 1.46 -8.51
N ASP A 76 -2.09 1.25 -7.95
CA ASP A 76 -2.42 0.05 -7.16
C ASP A 76 -2.25 -1.24 -7.96
N ASN A 77 -2.62 -1.25 -9.24
CA ASN A 77 -2.39 -2.38 -10.13
C ASN A 77 -0.89 -2.62 -10.40
N TYR A 78 -0.10 -1.58 -10.65
CA TYR A 78 1.36 -1.72 -10.81
C TYR A 78 2.02 -2.23 -9.54
N VAL A 79 1.64 -1.69 -8.38
CA VAL A 79 2.09 -2.17 -7.08
C VAL A 79 1.70 -3.65 -6.93
N THR A 80 0.42 -3.99 -7.00
CA THR A 80 -0.05 -5.37 -6.85
C THR A 80 0.63 -6.35 -7.82
N ASN A 81 0.84 -5.97 -9.08
CA ASN A 81 1.49 -6.84 -10.06
C ASN A 81 2.99 -6.99 -9.81
N THR A 82 3.68 -5.94 -9.36
CA THR A 82 5.08 -6.05 -8.96
C THR A 82 5.20 -6.98 -7.74
N ALA A 83 4.25 -6.96 -6.81
CA ALA A 83 4.27 -7.82 -5.61
C ALA A 83 4.11 -9.29 -5.99
N LYS A 84 3.34 -9.59 -7.04
CA LYS A 84 3.21 -10.96 -7.59
C LYS A 84 4.50 -11.46 -8.23
N LEU A 85 5.42 -10.58 -8.63
CA LEU A 85 6.73 -10.98 -9.15
C LEU A 85 7.69 -11.41 -8.04
N LEU A 86 7.35 -11.12 -6.79
CA LEU A 86 8.11 -11.56 -5.63
C LEU A 86 7.57 -12.90 -5.12
N ASN A 87 8.47 -13.88 -4.98
CA ASN A 87 8.16 -15.13 -4.31
C ASN A 87 8.00 -14.94 -2.79
N ALA A 88 7.48 -15.97 -2.12
CA ALA A 88 7.46 -16.01 -0.65
C ALA A 88 8.88 -16.00 -0.04
N ASP A 89 9.87 -16.54 -0.77
CA ASP A 89 11.29 -16.51 -0.39
C ASP A 89 11.98 -15.16 -0.70
N GLY A 90 11.24 -14.10 -1.04
CA GLY A 90 11.82 -12.79 -1.36
C GLY A 90 12.61 -12.73 -2.67
N VAL A 91 12.64 -13.80 -3.47
CA VAL A 91 13.32 -13.80 -4.77
C VAL A 91 12.39 -13.30 -5.86
N TRP A 92 12.88 -12.38 -6.68
CA TRP A 92 12.18 -11.90 -7.88
C TRP A 92 12.12 -12.98 -8.96
N ARG A 93 10.92 -13.39 -9.33
CA ARG A 93 10.64 -14.26 -10.50
C ARG A 93 11.07 -13.61 -11.81
N ASN A 94 10.96 -12.28 -11.88
CA ASN A 94 11.30 -11.51 -13.07
C ASN A 94 11.86 -10.14 -12.67
N ARG A 95 13.18 -10.08 -12.50
CA ARG A 95 13.90 -8.86 -12.10
C ARG A 95 13.77 -7.72 -13.12
N ILE A 96 13.74 -8.04 -14.41
CA ILE A 96 13.64 -7.05 -15.50
C ILE A 96 12.28 -6.34 -15.42
N LYS A 97 11.20 -7.11 -15.33
CA LYS A 97 9.83 -6.57 -15.26
C LYS A 97 9.55 -5.86 -13.93
N ALA A 98 10.13 -6.34 -12.84
CA ALA A 98 10.06 -5.66 -11.54
C ALA A 98 10.74 -4.28 -11.58
N LYS A 99 11.90 -4.18 -12.25
CA LYS A 99 12.59 -2.91 -12.48
C LYS A 99 11.79 -1.96 -13.35
N GLU A 100 11.18 -2.45 -14.43
CA GLU A 100 10.31 -1.65 -15.30
C GLU A 100 9.14 -1.02 -14.52
N TYR A 101 8.42 -1.83 -13.73
CA TYR A 101 7.32 -1.32 -12.89
C TYR A 101 7.81 -0.36 -11.81
N TYR A 102 8.98 -0.61 -11.24
CA TYR A 102 9.62 0.32 -10.31
C TYR A 102 9.92 1.68 -10.95
N ASP A 103 10.52 1.70 -12.14
CA ASP A 103 10.86 2.92 -12.86
C ASP A 103 9.59 3.73 -13.21
N ILE A 104 8.52 3.04 -13.60
CA ILE A 104 7.19 3.65 -13.80
C ILE A 104 6.67 4.27 -12.50
N LEU A 105 6.72 3.54 -11.37
CA LEU A 105 6.26 4.04 -10.08
C LEU A 105 7.07 5.27 -9.61
N GLN A 106 8.38 5.30 -9.86
CA GLN A 106 9.24 6.46 -9.56
C GLN A 106 8.99 7.66 -10.47
N SER A 107 8.43 7.46 -11.66
CA SER A 107 8.07 8.54 -12.58
C SER A 107 6.87 9.37 -12.10
N TYR A 108 6.05 8.83 -11.19
CA TYR A 108 4.92 9.56 -10.64
C TYR A 108 5.40 10.66 -9.68
N PRO A 109 4.93 11.91 -9.87
CA PRO A 109 5.42 13.07 -9.14
C PRO A 109 4.84 13.16 -7.73
N THR A 110 5.01 12.14 -6.88
CA THR A 110 4.85 12.30 -5.44
C THR A 110 5.40 11.11 -4.65
N LYS A 111 6.50 11.33 -3.92
CA LYS A 111 7.01 10.39 -2.90
C LYS A 111 5.96 10.10 -1.80
N GLN A 112 5.02 11.02 -1.57
CA GLN A 112 3.95 10.89 -0.57
C GLN A 112 2.86 9.91 -0.99
N VAL A 113 2.52 9.84 -2.27
CA VAL A 113 1.48 8.94 -2.83
C VAL A 113 1.89 7.49 -2.70
N ILE A 114 3.15 7.18 -3.05
CA ILE A 114 3.71 5.85 -2.83
C ILE A 114 3.69 5.52 -1.33
N ASN A 115 4.18 6.41 -0.46
CA ASN A 115 4.19 6.22 1.00
C ASN A 115 2.82 5.99 1.63
N SER A 116 1.74 6.48 1.00
CA SER A 116 0.39 6.41 1.54
C SER A 116 -0.43 5.29 0.89
N LEU A 117 -0.16 4.92 -0.36
CA LEU A 117 -0.54 3.63 -0.96
C LEU A 117 0.05 2.45 -0.17
N VAL A 118 1.29 2.60 0.34
CA VAL A 118 1.90 1.63 1.26
C VAL A 118 0.98 1.33 2.44
N LEU A 119 0.32 2.36 2.97
CA LEU A 119 -0.50 2.27 4.18
C LEU A 119 -1.90 1.70 3.91
N GLN A 120 -2.50 1.93 2.75
CA GLN A 120 -3.78 1.30 2.38
C GLN A 120 -3.63 -0.21 2.18
N VAL A 121 -2.55 -0.59 1.54
CA VAL A 121 -2.19 -1.97 1.26
C VAL A 121 -1.95 -2.77 2.55
N ILE A 122 -1.38 -2.13 3.58
CA ILE A 122 -1.16 -2.75 4.90
C ILE A 122 -2.48 -3.15 5.59
N LYS A 123 -3.64 -2.57 5.21
CA LYS A 123 -4.95 -2.94 5.77
C LYS A 123 -5.59 -4.18 5.13
N LYS A 124 -5.03 -4.73 4.03
CA LYS A 124 -5.49 -5.98 3.43
C LYS A 124 -4.36 -7.01 3.48
N ASP A 125 -4.58 -8.11 4.18
CA ASP A 125 -3.67 -9.26 4.33
C ASP A 125 -2.95 -9.66 3.03
N ALA A 126 -1.79 -9.03 2.76
CA ALA A 126 -0.95 -9.38 1.64
C ALA A 126 0.51 -8.98 1.94
N PHE A 127 1.14 -9.78 2.79
CA PHE A 127 2.58 -9.75 3.11
C PHE A 127 3.51 -9.37 1.94
N ARG A 128 3.24 -9.90 0.73
CA ARG A 128 4.01 -9.63 -0.50
C ARG A 128 4.02 -8.16 -0.94
N LEU A 129 2.94 -7.45 -0.66
CA LEU A 129 2.80 -6.06 -1.02
C LEU A 129 3.63 -5.18 -0.05
N LYS A 130 3.76 -5.53 1.23
CA LYS A 130 4.67 -4.87 2.18
C LYS A 130 6.14 -4.97 1.74
N ILE A 131 6.60 -6.15 1.28
CA ILE A 131 7.98 -6.33 0.78
C ILE A 131 8.20 -5.57 -0.54
N LEU A 132 7.22 -5.60 -1.44
CA LEU A 132 7.28 -4.81 -2.66
C LEU A 132 7.45 -3.32 -2.35
N LEU A 133 6.58 -2.79 -1.50
CA LEU A 133 6.57 -1.38 -1.12
C LEU A 133 7.91 -0.96 -0.50
N LEU A 134 8.54 -1.88 0.21
CA LEU A 134 9.85 -1.72 0.79
C LEU A 134 10.98 -1.80 -0.25
N SER A 135 10.87 -2.67 -1.26
CA SER A 135 11.79 -2.69 -2.41
C SER A 135 11.67 -1.45 -3.30
N ILE A 136 10.46 -0.86 -3.40
CA ILE A 136 10.22 0.43 -4.05
C ILE A 136 10.82 1.58 -3.24
N LYS A 137 10.80 1.48 -1.91
CA LYS A 137 11.35 2.51 -1.01
C LYS A 137 12.87 2.51 -0.94
N LEU A 138 13.51 1.35 -1.13
CA LEU A 138 14.94 1.19 -0.90
C LEU A 138 15.81 1.43 -2.14
N GLY A 139 15.21 1.46 -3.33
CA GLY A 139 15.99 1.42 -4.57
C GLY A 139 16.70 0.06 -4.65
N ILE A 140 16.55 -0.61 -5.78
CA ILE A 140 17.22 -1.89 -6.03
C ILE A 140 18.73 -1.60 -6.01
N ASN A 141 19.41 -1.69 -4.85
CA ASN A 141 20.83 -2.06 -4.66
C ASN A 141 21.36 -2.03 -3.19
N ASP A 142 20.77 -1.33 -2.21
CA ASP A 142 21.31 -1.25 -0.81
C ASP A 142 20.28 -1.63 0.28
N SER A 143 19.47 -2.65 0.02
CA SER A 143 18.21 -2.86 0.75
C SER A 143 18.29 -3.74 2.00
N GLU A 144 19.23 -4.68 2.12
CA GLU A 144 19.13 -5.76 3.13
C GLU A 144 19.35 -5.31 4.58
N GLU A 145 20.27 -4.38 4.83
CA GLU A 145 20.58 -3.89 6.19
C GLU A 145 19.46 -2.99 6.74
N LYS A 146 18.84 -2.21 5.85
CA LYS A 146 17.66 -1.40 6.21
C LYS A 146 16.42 -2.28 6.40
N LEU A 147 16.25 -3.33 5.61
CA LEU A 147 15.23 -4.36 5.83
C LEU A 147 15.40 -5.02 7.21
N ALA A 148 16.62 -5.43 7.55
CA ALA A 148 16.96 -6.01 8.84
C ALA A 148 16.59 -5.09 10.02
N SER A 149 17.03 -3.83 10.00
CA SER A 149 16.70 -2.86 11.07
C SER A 149 15.20 -2.59 11.21
N LEU A 150 14.42 -2.65 10.13
CA LEU A 150 12.97 -2.43 10.21
C LEU A 150 12.23 -3.60 10.84
N LEU A 151 12.71 -4.84 10.67
CA LEU A 151 12.17 -5.98 11.40
C LEU A 151 12.29 -5.76 12.91
N MET A 152 13.41 -5.21 13.37
CA MET A 152 13.61 -4.94 14.80
C MET A 152 12.62 -3.92 15.38
N VAL A 153 12.18 -2.94 14.58
CA VAL A 153 11.33 -1.84 15.06
C VAL A 153 9.84 -2.11 14.81
N TYR A 154 9.50 -2.75 13.70
CA TYR A 154 8.12 -2.88 13.22
C TYR A 154 7.75 -4.30 12.81
N GLY A 155 8.64 -5.27 13.05
CA GLY A 155 8.48 -6.65 12.61
C GLY A 155 7.37 -7.40 13.33
N ASP A 156 6.87 -8.43 12.64
CA ASP A 156 5.98 -9.43 13.20
C ASP A 156 6.52 -10.84 12.91
N LYS A 157 5.89 -11.84 13.53
CA LYS A 157 6.31 -13.25 13.43
C LYS A 157 6.35 -13.76 11.99
N PHE A 158 5.45 -13.28 11.13
CA PHE A 158 5.40 -13.66 9.72
C PHE A 158 6.57 -13.03 8.95
N MET A 159 6.85 -11.75 9.20
CA MET A 159 7.98 -11.05 8.59
C MET A 159 9.33 -11.68 8.93
N ALA A 160 9.52 -12.07 10.19
CA ALA A 160 10.72 -12.78 10.59
C ALA A 160 10.80 -14.18 9.93
N GLU A 161 9.68 -14.88 9.73
CA GLU A 161 9.67 -16.20 9.10
C GLU A 161 10.06 -16.14 7.62
N ASP A 162 9.53 -15.14 6.90
CA ASP A 162 9.87 -14.91 5.51
C ASP A 162 11.34 -14.48 5.36
N TYR A 163 11.89 -13.73 6.33
CA TYR A 163 13.30 -13.36 6.36
C TYR A 163 14.21 -14.57 6.60
N LEU A 164 13.82 -15.48 7.50
CA LEU A 164 14.52 -16.76 7.70
C LEU A 164 14.55 -17.61 6.42
N ASN A 165 13.52 -17.49 5.59
CA ASN A 165 13.38 -18.25 4.35
C ASN A 165 13.83 -17.48 3.09
N SER A 166 14.36 -16.26 3.24
CA SER A 166 14.64 -15.34 2.13
C SER A 166 15.87 -15.69 1.27
N GLY A 167 16.69 -16.64 1.73
CA GLY A 167 18.01 -16.92 1.13
C GLY A 167 19.10 -15.88 1.42
N SER A 168 18.77 -14.68 1.93
CA SER A 168 19.76 -13.67 2.36
C SER A 168 20.31 -13.98 3.75
N ASN A 169 21.63 -13.92 3.91
CA ASN A 169 22.28 -14.09 5.21
C ASN A 169 21.98 -12.93 6.17
N ILE A 170 21.88 -11.71 5.65
CA ILE A 170 21.63 -10.50 6.46
C ILE A 170 20.21 -10.55 7.04
N LEU A 171 19.22 -10.87 6.20
CA LEU A 171 17.81 -10.96 6.64
C LEU A 171 17.59 -12.14 7.60
N LYS A 172 18.24 -13.29 7.36
CA LYS A 172 18.21 -14.43 8.27
C LYS A 172 18.77 -14.09 9.64
N SER A 173 19.90 -13.36 9.70
CA SER A 173 20.49 -12.93 10.96
C SER A 173 19.55 -12.01 11.72
N ALA A 174 18.98 -11.02 11.05
CA ALA A 174 18.03 -10.09 11.66
C ALA A 174 16.76 -10.79 12.18
N ALA A 175 16.25 -11.78 11.45
CA ALA A 175 15.10 -12.55 11.89
C ALA A 175 15.40 -13.46 13.08
N ALA A 176 16.63 -13.98 13.16
CA ALA A 176 17.05 -14.74 14.31
C ALA A 176 17.19 -13.86 15.56
N GLU A 177 17.74 -12.65 15.41
CA GLU A 177 17.82 -11.67 16.49
C GLU A 177 16.44 -11.23 16.97
N TRP A 178 15.55 -10.86 16.04
CA TRP A 178 14.17 -10.50 16.35
C TRP A 178 13.44 -11.61 17.12
N ALA A 179 13.63 -12.87 16.70
CA ALA A 179 13.05 -14.03 17.36
C ALA A 179 13.49 -14.17 18.81
N ILE A 180 14.79 -14.00 19.07
CA ILE A 180 15.36 -14.06 20.42
C ILE A 180 14.77 -12.96 21.29
N GLU A 181 14.70 -11.72 20.80
CA GLU A 181 14.15 -10.59 21.56
C GLU A 181 12.67 -10.78 21.93
N HIS A 182 11.93 -11.50 21.10
CA HIS A 182 10.49 -11.74 21.29
C HIS A 182 10.17 -13.13 21.87
N GLY A 183 11.19 -13.88 22.30
CA GLY A 183 11.01 -15.16 23.00
C GLY A 183 10.60 -16.34 22.12
N TYR A 184 11.00 -16.35 20.85
CA TYR A 184 10.73 -17.45 19.91
C TYR A 184 11.98 -18.32 19.68
N GLN A 185 11.76 -19.62 19.43
CA GLN A 185 12.81 -20.52 18.95
C GLN A 185 12.66 -20.77 17.45
N ILE A 186 13.80 -20.89 16.77
CA ILE A 186 13.86 -21.22 15.34
C ILE A 186 14.14 -22.71 15.21
N SER A 187 13.25 -23.41 14.51
CA SER A 187 13.38 -24.83 14.18
C SER A 187 13.62 -25.01 12.69
N THR A 188 14.57 -25.88 12.34
CA THR A 188 14.78 -26.34 10.97
C THR A 188 14.30 -27.78 10.89
N GLY A 189 13.16 -28.01 10.22
CA GLY A 189 12.62 -29.35 10.08
C GLY A 189 13.59 -30.27 9.34
N LEU A 190 13.88 -31.46 9.89
CA LEU A 190 14.68 -32.47 9.21
C LEU A 190 14.04 -32.81 7.85
N GLY A 191 14.69 -32.41 6.75
CA GLY A 191 14.19 -32.60 5.37
C GLY A 191 13.36 -31.44 4.81
N SER A 192 13.10 -30.39 5.60
CA SER A 192 12.47 -29.14 5.15
C SER A 192 13.56 -28.09 4.89
N ASN A 193 13.62 -27.56 3.67
CA ASN A 193 14.46 -26.38 3.36
C ASN A 193 13.89 -25.07 3.92
N ARG A 194 12.86 -25.14 4.78
CA ARG A 194 12.21 -23.99 5.41
C ARG A 194 12.37 -24.01 6.92
N ALA A 195 12.78 -22.87 7.46
CA ALA A 195 12.84 -22.60 8.89
C ALA A 195 11.49 -22.04 9.37
N GLY A 196 11.10 -22.41 10.59
CA GLY A 196 9.86 -21.98 11.22
C GLY A 196 9.97 -21.92 12.74
N TRP A 197 8.89 -21.55 13.41
CA TRP A 197 8.89 -21.26 14.84
C TRP A 197 8.55 -22.47 15.70
N GLY A 198 9.34 -22.71 16.75
CA GLY A 198 8.97 -23.58 17.87
C GLY A 198 8.39 -22.77 19.02
N GLU A 199 7.41 -23.34 19.72
CA GLU A 199 6.95 -22.81 21.02
C GLU A 199 7.81 -23.40 22.14
N PHE A 200 8.04 -22.61 23.19
CA PHE A 200 8.69 -23.06 24.43
C PHE A 200 7.77 -23.99 25.23
#